data_AF-A0A6G3MLS8-F1
#
_entry.id   AF-A0A6G3MLS8-F1
#
_cell.length_a   1.000
_cell.length_b   1.000
_cell.length_c   1.000
_cell.angle_alpha   90.00
_cell.angle_beta   90.00
_cell.angle_gamma   90.00
#
_symmetry.space_group_name_H-M   'P 1'
#
loop_
_entity.id
_entity.type
_entity.pdbx_description
1 polymer ?
#
loop_
_entity_poly.entity_id
_entity_poly.type
_entity_poly.pdbx_seq_one_letter_code
_entity_poly.pdbx_strand_id
1 'polypeptide(L)'
;RIFVLMSLKLRQFQFYTYHEVLDRSTRSSFSLLKNINISCITAGKEYIIIGDTTGTIYVLNKLLSCFSLRFGAYSLCIVYMYMSAKIPFLFCIGNDIGESRPIVKIFDLKTTNNLGVPFCSTHFKLFSSDENAIVSAVAIFDNLAHVAVGFSSGTIILLKRDII
;
A
#
# COMPACT_ATOMS: atom_id res chain seq x y z
N ARG A 1 -54.25 -17.18 7.11
CA ARG A 1 -53.85 -16.09 6.20
C ARG A 1 -53.89 -14.77 6.96
N ILE A 2 -52.75 -14.29 7.46
CA ILE A 2 -52.48 -12.85 7.66
C ILE A 2 -50.97 -12.69 7.40
N PHE A 3 -50.62 -12.18 6.21
CA PHE A 3 -49.28 -11.67 5.95
C PHE A 3 -49.26 -10.24 6.46
N VAL A 4 -48.50 -9.96 7.52
CA VAL A 4 -48.17 -8.59 7.90
C VAL A 4 -46.95 -8.18 7.07
N LEU A 5 -47.19 -7.38 6.03
CA LEU A 5 -46.15 -6.66 5.30
C LEU A 5 -45.72 -5.46 6.15
N MET A 6 -44.64 -5.63 6.91
CA MET A 6 -43.94 -4.51 7.54
C MET A 6 -43.01 -3.90 6.49
N SER A 7 -43.39 -2.76 5.90
CA SER A 7 -42.48 -2.00 5.05
C SER A 7 -41.48 -1.26 5.95
N LEU A 8 -40.37 -1.92 6.26
CA LEU A 8 -39.18 -1.27 6.80
C LEU A 8 -38.60 -0.37 5.70
N LYS A 9 -39.01 0.90 5.69
CA LYS A 9 -38.36 1.94 4.90
C LYS A 9 -36.99 2.20 5.54
N LEU A 10 -35.99 1.41 5.14
CA LEU A 10 -34.60 1.66 5.53
C LEU A 10 -34.27 3.10 5.12
N ARG A 11 -33.95 3.97 6.08
CA ARG A 11 -33.42 5.30 5.75
C ARG A 11 -32.08 5.07 5.08
N GLN A 12 -31.99 5.36 3.78
CA GLN A 12 -30.74 5.35 3.07
C GLN A 12 -29.93 6.56 3.57
N PHE A 13 -29.01 6.32 4.49
CA PHE A 13 -28.05 7.33 4.92
C PHE A 13 -27.03 7.52 3.80
N GLN A 14 -26.92 8.74 3.31
CA GLN A 14 -25.88 9.11 2.37
C GLN A 14 -24.57 9.29 3.15
N PHE A 15 -23.76 8.24 3.22
CA PHE A 15 -22.48 8.25 3.96
C PHE A 15 -21.32 8.88 3.18
N TYR A 16 -21.54 9.23 1.91
CA TYR A 16 -20.52 9.85 1.09
C TYR A 16 -21.12 10.81 0.06
N THR A 17 -20.33 11.81 -0.31
CA THR A 17 -20.61 12.68 -1.46
C THR A 17 -19.58 12.34 -2.53
N TYR A 18 -20.05 12.02 -3.73
CA TYR A 18 -19.18 11.80 -4.88
C TYR A 18 -18.85 13.14 -5.52
N HIS A 19 -17.55 13.41 -5.70
CA HIS A 19 -17.07 14.50 -6.54
C HIS A 19 -16.12 13.89 -7.56
N GLU A 20 -16.43 14.05 -8.84
CA GLU A 20 -15.51 13.65 -9.89
C GLU A 20 -14.26 14.53 -9.82
N VAL A 21 -13.10 13.89 -9.71
CA VAL A 21 -11.82 14.58 -9.82
C VAL A 21 -11.51 14.75 -11.30
N LEU A 22 -11.62 15.98 -11.77
CA LEU A 22 -11.18 16.35 -13.11
C LEU A 22 -9.68 16.60 -13.11
N ASP A 23 -9.03 16.26 -14.22
CA ASP A 23 -7.67 16.70 -14.48
C ASP A 23 -7.64 18.23 -14.51
N ARG A 24 -6.76 18.83 -13.69
CA ARG A 24 -6.66 20.29 -13.56
C ARG A 24 -6.23 20.97 -14.85
N SER A 25 -5.48 20.26 -15.71
CA SER A 25 -4.95 20.82 -16.96
C SER A 25 -5.98 20.79 -18.08
N THR A 26 -6.68 19.67 -18.24
CA THR A 26 -7.61 19.42 -19.36
C THR A 26 -9.08 19.57 -19.00
N ARG A 27 -9.43 19.66 -17.71
CA ARG A 27 -10.81 19.57 -17.17
C ARG A 27 -11.57 18.32 -17.63
N SER A 28 -10.84 17.28 -18.05
CA SER A 28 -11.40 16.01 -18.47
C SER A 28 -11.33 14.98 -17.33
N SER A 29 -11.93 13.80 -17.52
CA SER A 29 -11.87 12.71 -16.55
C SER A 29 -10.41 12.34 -16.23
N PHE A 30 -10.05 12.25 -14.96
CA PHE A 30 -8.71 11.85 -14.54
C PHE A 30 -8.31 10.48 -15.12
N SER A 31 -7.26 10.46 -15.95
CA SER A 31 -6.85 9.27 -16.73
C SER A 31 -5.55 8.64 -16.26
N LEU A 32 -4.82 9.30 -15.37
CA LEU A 32 -3.46 8.90 -14.94
C LEU A 32 -3.40 7.46 -14.38
N LEU A 33 -4.46 7.02 -13.70
CA LEU A 33 -4.56 5.70 -13.07
C LEU A 33 -5.24 4.64 -13.95
N LYS A 34 -5.81 4.99 -15.11
CA LYS A 34 -6.66 4.07 -15.90
C LYS A 34 -5.94 2.80 -16.35
N ASN A 35 -4.63 2.87 -16.56
CA ASN A 35 -3.82 1.77 -17.07
C ASN A 35 -3.00 1.07 -15.97
N ILE A 36 -3.28 1.35 -14.69
CA ILE A 36 -2.54 0.79 -13.56
C ILE A 36 -3.44 -0.21 -12.85
N ASN A 37 -3.00 -1.46 -12.76
CA ASN A 37 -3.71 -2.47 -11.99
C ASN A 37 -3.28 -2.36 -10.52
N ILE A 38 -4.03 -1.57 -9.75
CA ILE A 38 -3.66 -1.20 -8.37
C ILE A 38 -3.87 -2.40 -7.43
N SER A 39 -2.82 -2.79 -6.71
CA SER A 39 -2.87 -3.83 -5.68
C SER A 39 -3.06 -3.26 -4.28
N CYS A 40 -2.43 -2.11 -4.00
CA CYS A 40 -2.46 -1.50 -2.68
C CYS A 40 -2.22 0.02 -2.78
N ILE A 41 -2.74 0.74 -1.78
CA ILE A 41 -2.61 2.20 -1.68
C ILE A 41 -2.29 2.56 -0.24
N THR A 42 -1.37 3.50 -0.04
CA THR A 42 -1.14 4.15 1.26
C THR A 42 -1.00 5.66 1.05
N ALA A 43 -1.25 6.44 2.09
CA ALA A 43 -1.09 7.90 2.04
C ALA A 43 -0.18 8.38 3.16
N GLY A 44 0.77 9.23 2.81
CA GLY A 44 1.60 9.96 3.77
C GLY A 44 1.14 11.40 3.95
N LYS A 45 2.00 12.22 4.55
CA LYS A 45 1.74 13.65 4.75
C LYS A 45 1.59 14.42 3.43
N GLU A 46 2.39 14.11 2.42
CA GLU A 46 2.45 14.88 1.17
C GLU A 46 2.10 14.06 -0.08
N TYR A 47 2.26 12.75 0.01
CA TYR A 47 2.14 11.84 -1.12
C TYR A 47 1.06 10.80 -0.90
N ILE A 48 0.46 10.37 -2.01
CA ILE A 48 -0.32 9.14 -2.13
C ILE A 48 0.58 8.16 -2.86
N ILE A 49 0.72 6.96 -2.31
CA ILE A 49 1.62 5.94 -2.83
C ILE A 49 0.77 4.76 -3.27
N ILE A 50 0.98 4.35 -4.51
CA ILE A 50 0.18 3.34 -5.19
C ILE A 50 1.13 2.22 -5.59
N GLY A 51 0.81 1.01 -5.20
CA GLY A 51 1.49 -0.21 -5.62
C GLY A 51 0.61 -0.91 -6.65
N ASP A 52 1.23 -1.42 -7.71
CA ASP A 52 0.52 -2.21 -8.71
C ASP A 52 0.73 -3.72 -8.51
N THR A 53 0.04 -4.52 -9.32
CA THR A 53 0.16 -5.98 -9.29
C THR A 53 1.46 -6.51 -9.88
N THR A 54 2.31 -5.67 -10.47
CA THR A 54 3.59 -6.04 -11.11
C THR A 54 4.81 -5.75 -10.25
N GLY A 55 4.60 -5.17 -9.06
CA GLY A 55 5.69 -4.81 -8.16
C GLY A 55 6.21 -3.38 -8.33
N THR A 56 5.52 -2.55 -9.11
CA THR A 56 5.88 -1.14 -9.33
C THR A 56 5.19 -0.24 -8.32
N ILE A 57 5.94 0.72 -7.78
CA ILE A 57 5.45 1.79 -6.91
C ILE A 57 5.37 3.11 -7.67
N TYR A 58 4.26 3.80 -7.49
CA TYR A 58 3.97 5.12 -8.02
C TYR A 58 3.75 6.08 -6.86
N VAL A 59 4.49 7.19 -6.84
CA VAL A 59 4.33 8.26 -5.85
C VAL A 59 3.61 9.41 -6.54
N LEU A 60 2.41 9.70 -6.07
CA LEU A 60 1.50 10.71 -6.58
C LEU A 60 1.39 11.84 -5.58
N ASN A 61 1.39 13.09 -6.05
CA ASN A 61 1.11 14.21 -5.15
C ASN A 61 -0.36 14.20 -4.69
N LYS A 62 -0.66 14.81 -3.54
CA LYS A 62 -2.05 14.90 -3.03
C LYS A 62 -3.02 15.68 -3.93
N LEU A 63 -2.50 16.46 -4.87
CA LEU A 63 -3.31 17.18 -5.85
C LEU A 63 -3.76 16.28 -7.02
N LEU A 64 -3.31 15.02 -7.06
CA LEU A 64 -3.61 14.05 -8.10
C LEU A 64 -3.28 14.59 -9.50
N SER A 65 -2.20 15.34 -9.64
CA SER A 65 -1.87 16.01 -10.91
C SER A 65 -0.81 15.27 -11.73
N CYS A 66 0.16 14.66 -11.07
CA CYS A 66 1.24 13.93 -11.74
C CYS A 66 1.94 12.95 -10.78
N PHE A 67 2.52 11.89 -11.35
CA PHE A 67 3.46 11.08 -10.59
C PHE A 67 4.75 11.86 -10.36
N SER A 68 5.11 12.06 -9.10
CA SER A 68 6.39 12.60 -8.69
C SER A 68 7.51 11.60 -8.95
N LEU A 69 7.21 10.30 -8.83
CA LEU A 69 8.19 9.23 -8.98
C LEU A 69 7.50 7.91 -9.36
N ARG A 70 8.22 7.07 -10.11
CA ARG A 70 7.87 5.68 -10.41
C ARG A 70 9.11 4.79 -10.34
N PHE A 71 9.04 3.66 -9.63
CA PHE A 71 10.14 2.69 -9.57
C PHE A 71 9.64 1.27 -9.32
N GLY A 72 10.40 0.28 -9.81
CA GLY A 72 10.17 -1.13 -9.52
C GLY A 72 10.68 -1.48 -8.12
N ALA A 73 9.79 -1.88 -7.22
CA ALA A 73 10.14 -2.28 -5.85
C ALA A 73 10.27 -3.79 -5.71
N TYR A 74 9.45 -4.54 -6.44
CA TYR A 74 9.44 -6.00 -6.47
C TYR A 74 9.34 -6.50 -7.90
N SER A 75 9.74 -7.74 -8.11
CA SER A 75 9.74 -8.39 -9.43
C SER A 75 8.48 -9.22 -9.72
N LEU A 76 7.65 -9.51 -8.71
CA LEU A 76 6.34 -10.15 -8.89
C LEU A 76 5.18 -9.23 -8.50
N CYS A 77 5.04 -8.92 -7.21
CA CYS A 77 3.89 -8.17 -6.71
C CYS A 77 4.19 -7.45 -5.38
N ILE A 78 3.37 -6.45 -5.08
CA ILE A 78 3.30 -5.83 -3.76
C ILE A 78 2.03 -6.33 -3.06
N VAL A 79 2.19 -6.78 -1.82
CA VAL A 79 1.11 -7.33 -0.99
C VAL A 79 0.61 -6.28 0.00
N TYR A 80 1.52 -5.51 0.58
CA TYR A 80 1.18 -4.51 1.59
C TYR A 80 2.12 -3.32 1.50
N MET A 81 1.58 -2.13 1.75
CA MET A 81 2.37 -0.90 1.89
C MET A 81 1.88 -0.08 3.07
N TYR A 82 2.80 0.63 3.69
CA TYR A 82 2.51 1.59 4.73
C TYR A 82 3.47 2.77 4.66
N MET A 83 2.89 3.97 4.64
CA MET A 83 3.64 5.22 4.66
C MET A 83 3.49 5.88 6.03
N SER A 84 4.61 6.13 6.70
CA SER A 84 4.56 6.87 7.96
C SER A 84 4.10 8.31 7.72
N ALA A 85 3.30 8.84 8.64
CA ALA A 85 2.92 10.24 8.64
C ALA A 85 4.05 11.16 9.14
N LYS A 86 5.03 10.60 9.87
CA LYS A 86 6.06 11.35 10.59
C LYS A 86 7.43 11.31 9.93
N ILE A 87 7.81 10.16 9.38
CA ILE A 87 9.12 9.93 8.76
C ILE A 87 8.92 9.55 7.29
N PRO A 88 9.86 9.89 6.39
CA PRO A 88 9.72 9.69 4.95
C PRO A 88 9.98 8.25 4.51
N PHE A 89 9.74 7.28 5.38
CA PHE A 89 9.97 5.87 5.09
C PHE A 89 8.69 5.19 4.62
N LEU A 90 8.83 4.48 3.51
CA LEU A 90 7.80 3.63 2.94
C LEU A 90 8.14 2.17 3.26
N PHE A 91 7.31 1.55 4.09
CA PHE A 91 7.38 0.13 4.39
C PHE A 91 6.57 -0.65 3.36
N CYS A 92 7.17 -1.67 2.76
CA CYS A 92 6.52 -2.54 1.79
C CYS A 92 6.74 -4.01 2.14
N ILE A 93 5.75 -4.84 1.79
CA ILE A 93 5.86 -6.30 1.73
C ILE A 93 5.46 -6.73 0.33
N GLY A 94 6.26 -7.59 -0.29
CA GLY A 94 6.02 -8.10 -1.63
C GLY A 94 6.84 -9.35 -1.90
N ASN A 95 6.73 -9.87 -3.12
CA ASN A 95 7.39 -11.10 -3.55
C ASN A 95 8.32 -10.81 -4.73
N ASP A 96 9.48 -11.48 -4.74
CA ASP A 96 10.45 -11.42 -5.83
C ASP A 96 10.56 -12.77 -6.55
N ILE A 97 11.00 -12.75 -7.80
CA ILE A 97 11.22 -13.97 -8.59
C ILE A 97 12.33 -14.79 -7.92
N GLY A 98 12.08 -16.09 -7.75
CA GLY A 98 13.03 -17.02 -7.12
C GLY A 98 12.94 -17.05 -5.59
N GLU A 99 12.06 -16.25 -5.00
CA GLU A 99 11.89 -16.16 -3.55
C GLU A 99 10.56 -16.77 -3.13
N SER A 100 10.61 -17.83 -2.32
CA SER A 100 9.40 -18.50 -1.82
C SER A 100 8.71 -17.72 -0.70
N ARG A 101 9.46 -16.85 -0.01
CA ARG A 101 9.00 -16.11 1.17
C ARG A 101 8.76 -14.64 0.83
N PRO A 102 7.77 -13.98 1.45
CA PRO A 102 7.55 -12.56 1.28
C PRO A 102 8.73 -11.76 1.87
N ILE A 103 9.08 -10.67 1.20
CA ILE A 103 10.22 -9.81 1.50
C ILE A 103 9.70 -8.45 1.96
N VAL A 104 10.21 -8.01 3.10
CA VAL A 104 10.07 -6.63 3.55
C VAL A 104 11.13 -5.79 2.85
N LYS A 105 10.73 -4.63 2.31
CA LYS A 105 11.63 -3.58 1.82
C LYS A 105 11.20 -2.25 2.41
N ILE A 106 12.17 -1.44 2.83
CA ILE A 106 11.93 -0.12 3.40
C ILE A 106 12.67 0.90 2.59
N PHE A 107 11.93 1.81 1.97
CA PHE A 107 12.46 2.85 1.11
C PHE A 107 12.49 4.19 1.83
N ASP A 108 13.65 4.85 1.81
CA ASP A 108 13.73 6.26 2.20
C ASP A 108 13.36 7.12 0.99
N LEU A 109 12.19 7.76 1.04
CA LEU A 109 11.71 8.59 -0.07
C LEU A 109 12.42 9.95 -0.16
N LYS A 110 13.28 10.32 0.80
CA LYS A 110 14.10 11.54 0.72
C LYS A 110 15.42 11.32 0.01
N THR A 111 15.98 10.11 0.10
CA THR A 111 17.28 9.81 -0.48
C THR A 111 17.11 9.02 -1.76
N THR A 112 17.47 9.62 -2.89
CA THR A 112 17.37 9.00 -4.21
C THR A 112 18.75 8.81 -4.83
N ASN A 113 18.90 7.76 -5.62
CA ASN A 113 20.08 7.59 -6.47
C ASN A 113 20.09 8.60 -7.64
N ASN A 114 21.13 8.52 -8.48
CA ASN A 114 21.28 9.39 -9.65
C ASN A 114 20.14 9.29 -10.68
N LEU A 115 19.35 8.21 -10.62
CA LEU A 115 18.19 7.98 -11.47
C LEU A 115 16.86 8.40 -10.81
N GLY A 116 16.93 9.03 -9.63
CA GLY A 116 15.76 9.46 -8.87
C GLY A 116 15.04 8.34 -8.11
N VAL A 117 15.59 7.12 -8.07
CA VAL A 117 14.98 5.97 -7.39
C VAL A 117 15.34 6.01 -5.90
N PRO A 118 14.35 5.89 -4.98
CA PRO A 118 14.57 5.86 -3.54
C PRO A 118 15.51 4.74 -3.10
N PHE A 119 16.35 5.03 -2.11
CA PHE A 119 17.23 4.03 -1.54
C PHE A 119 16.45 3.02 -0.69
N CYS A 120 16.67 1.73 -0.93
CA CYS A 120 16.15 0.66 -0.07
C CYS A 120 17.05 0.53 1.16
N SER A 121 16.71 1.26 2.23
CA SER A 121 17.43 1.26 3.51
C SER A 121 17.59 -0.14 4.11
N THR A 122 16.50 -0.90 4.15
CA THR A 122 16.47 -2.22 4.80
C THR A 122 15.66 -3.19 3.96
N HIS A 123 16.13 -4.45 3.87
CA HIS A 123 15.34 -5.54 3.31
C HIS A 123 15.63 -6.87 4.03
N PHE A 124 14.59 -7.68 4.21
CA PHE A 124 14.72 -9.02 4.81
C PHE A 124 13.50 -9.89 4.49
N LYS A 125 13.68 -11.21 4.61
CA LYS A 125 12.62 -12.20 4.40
C LYS A 125 11.80 -12.39 5.67
N LEU A 126 10.50 -12.61 5.53
CA LEU A 126 9.65 -13.00 6.65
C LEU A 126 9.60 -14.53 6.76
N PHE A 127 9.76 -15.03 7.98
CA PHE A 127 9.80 -16.47 8.27
C PHE A 127 8.53 -16.90 9.00
N SER A 128 7.56 -17.41 8.25
CA SER A 128 6.43 -18.15 8.83
C SER A 128 6.83 -19.61 9.08
N SER A 129 6.18 -20.23 10.06
CA SER A 129 6.30 -21.67 10.35
C SER A 129 5.79 -22.54 9.20
N ASP A 130 4.85 -22.01 8.41
CA ASP A 130 4.36 -22.63 7.18
C ASP A 130 4.88 -21.81 5.99
N GLU A 131 5.69 -22.45 5.13
CA GLU A 131 6.32 -21.82 3.97
C GLU A 131 5.32 -21.36 2.91
N ASN A 132 4.12 -21.93 2.88
CA ASN A 132 3.07 -21.56 1.94
C ASN A 132 2.13 -20.49 2.49
N ALA A 133 2.31 -20.10 3.76
CA ALA A 133 1.44 -19.11 4.39
C ALA A 133 1.68 -17.72 3.77
N ILE A 134 0.59 -17.07 3.39
CA ILE A 134 0.62 -15.72 2.82
C ILE A 134 0.40 -14.68 3.92
N VAL A 135 0.92 -13.47 3.72
CA VAL A 135 0.65 -12.35 4.62
C VAL A 135 -0.83 -11.97 4.51
N SER A 136 -1.53 -11.96 5.64
CA SER A 136 -2.97 -11.71 5.72
C SER A 136 -3.32 -10.41 6.45
N ALA A 137 -2.46 -9.96 7.38
CA ALA A 137 -2.67 -8.74 8.13
C ALA A 137 -1.34 -8.12 8.55
N VAL A 138 -1.29 -6.79 8.63
CA VAL A 138 -0.10 -6.06 9.08
C VAL A 138 -0.54 -4.89 9.96
N ALA A 139 0.14 -4.71 11.09
CA ALA A 139 -0.03 -3.55 11.96
C ALA A 139 1.33 -2.93 12.26
N ILE A 140 1.44 -1.62 12.07
CA ILE A 140 2.71 -0.90 12.13
C ILE A 140 2.55 0.31 13.04
N PHE A 141 3.50 0.47 13.95
CA PHE A 141 3.60 1.70 14.72
C PHE A 141 4.26 2.80 13.89
N ASP A 142 3.80 4.04 14.03
CA ASP A 142 4.07 5.16 13.13
C ASP A 142 5.56 5.51 12.94
N ASN A 143 6.42 5.09 13.87
CA ASN A 143 7.88 5.27 13.82
C ASN A 143 8.62 4.03 13.26
N LEU A 144 7.89 3.04 12.74
CA LEU A 144 8.35 1.72 12.28
C LEU A 144 9.13 0.89 13.31
N ALA A 145 9.15 1.26 14.60
CA ALA A 145 9.89 0.52 15.63
C ALA A 145 9.24 -0.81 16.01
N HIS A 146 7.95 -0.97 15.70
CA HIS A 146 7.18 -2.18 15.96
C HIS A 146 6.30 -2.50 14.76
N VAL A 147 6.46 -3.71 14.23
CA VAL A 147 5.65 -4.22 13.14
C VAL A 147 5.17 -5.62 13.50
N ALA A 148 3.86 -5.82 13.47
CA ALA A 148 3.25 -7.14 13.60
C ALA A 148 2.76 -7.59 12.22
N VAL A 149 3.16 -8.79 11.80
CA VAL A 149 2.76 -9.41 10.53
C VAL A 149 2.03 -10.71 10.83
N GLY A 150 0.77 -10.78 10.45
CA GLY A 150 -0.06 -11.99 10.52
C GLY A 150 -0.06 -12.75 9.20
N PHE A 151 -0.07 -14.07 9.29
CA PHE A 151 -0.11 -15.00 8.17
C PHE A 151 -1.43 -15.75 8.11
N SER A 152 -1.77 -16.29 6.93
CA SER A 152 -2.96 -17.13 6.73
C SER A 152 -2.96 -18.41 7.58
N SER A 153 -1.79 -18.86 8.05
CA SER A 153 -1.64 -19.99 8.97
C SER A 153 -2.07 -19.68 10.41
N GLY A 154 -2.34 -18.41 10.74
CA GLY A 154 -2.56 -17.95 12.11
C GLY A 154 -1.27 -17.56 12.86
N THR A 155 -0.10 -17.75 12.25
CA THR A 155 1.19 -17.30 12.81
C THR A 155 1.27 -15.77 12.79
N ILE A 156 1.81 -15.19 13.87
CA ILE A 156 2.09 -13.75 13.96
C ILE A 156 3.57 -13.55 14.27
N ILE A 157 4.24 -12.74 13.45
CA ILE A 157 5.62 -12.33 13.65
C ILE A 157 5.62 -10.89 14.19
N LEU A 158 6.37 -10.66 15.26
CA LEU A 158 6.59 -9.32 15.81
C LEU A 158 8.03 -8.89 15.58
N LEU A 159 8.21 -7.87 14.76
CA LEU A 159 9.49 -7.26 14.45
C LEU A 159 9.67 -6.04 15.38
N LYS A 160 10.83 -5.92 16.03
CA LYS A 160 11.12 -4.84 16.98
C LYS A 160 12.48 -4.19 16.71
N ARG A 161 12.53 -2.87 16.89
CA ARG A 161 13.67 -1.97 17.13
C ARG A 161 14.83 -1.90 16.12
N ASP A 162 15.01 -2.85 15.20
CA ASP A 162 16.07 -2.81 14.17
C ASP A 162 15.49 -2.89 12.75
N ILE A 163 14.35 -2.22 12.52
CA ILE A 163 13.65 -2.26 11.23
C ILE A 163 14.17 -1.17 10.28
N ILE A 164 14.52 0.01 10.80
CA ILE A 164 15.12 1.12 10.05
C ILE A 164 16.63 1.14 10.29
#